data_AF-A0A4Y9PVP1-F1
#
_entry.id   AF-A0A4Y9PVP1-F1
#
_cell.length_a   1.000
_cell.length_b   1.000
_cell.length_c   1.000
_cell.angle_alpha   90.00
_cell.angle_beta   90.00
_cell.angle_gamma   90.00
#
_symmetry.space_group_name_H-M   'P 1'
#
loop_
_entity.id
_entity.type
_entity.pdbx_description
1 polymer ?
#
loop_
_entity_poly.entity_id
_entity_poly.type
_entity_poly.pdbx_seq_one_letter_code
_entity_poly.pdbx_strand_id
1 'polypeptide(L)'
;MTAPTTSLIPTTGVARRFAGNPLGPASAIAFALVVAIAVLAPILPLPSPDAGNLGSAMQGPSPAHWLGTDTTGRDILSRLVWGARVNLAGAALAVIVALALGVPAGIAAGYYRGWVDSATSWVNDLVMALPGIIVLLAVSAVVGPSIWLAMAIFGVMLAPAYFRIVRAAVLAVRGELYVDAAVVAGLSDMRILFRHVLAVVRAPILIQGARLAVIAIAIQAGLEFLGIGDLSVPSWGGMLNEGFRRVYDAPALIMWPSIAIGIVSIALVLLANALRDALEERAPALRRRRASPARGRRIESAPADRVLEPGIALSVRGLRVGHGYRTGDVEVVHDISFDVREGETLGLVGESGSGKSQTALAVLGLLPQSGRITAGSIRLAGREISGLGERAFAGIRGTEIAYVPQEPMSNLDPTFTVGGQLIVPMRKKLGLSRAAARERALTLLTQVGIKDPEKVLTSYPFQLSGGMAQRVLIAGAVSCRPRLLIADEPTTALDVTVQAEVLEIFRNLQRDTGMSVLIVTHDFGVVADICDRVAVMSEGRIVESGEVRRVLREPEHPYTISLLDSMLSEPPAHEDAELDAKEKVR
;
A
#
# COMPACT_ATOMS: atom_id res chain seq x y z
N MET A 1 -22.76 35.69 -6.54
CA MET A 1 -21.85 34.60 -6.97
C MET A 1 -20.61 34.65 -6.11
N THR A 2 -20.60 33.89 -5.01
CA THR A 2 -19.51 33.82 -4.05
C THR A 2 -18.77 32.50 -4.23
N ALA A 3 -17.50 32.57 -4.61
CA ALA A 3 -16.64 31.40 -4.79
C ALA A 3 -16.60 30.53 -3.51
N PRO A 4 -16.58 29.19 -3.62
CA PRO A 4 -16.45 28.35 -2.45
C PRO A 4 -15.03 28.50 -1.89
N THR A 5 -14.93 29.19 -0.75
CA THR A 5 -13.74 29.24 0.09
C THR A 5 -13.32 27.81 0.44
N THR A 6 -12.19 27.38 -0.11
CA THR A 6 -11.60 26.08 0.22
C THR A 6 -11.15 26.11 1.67
N SER A 7 -11.92 25.49 2.57
CA SER A 7 -11.52 25.30 3.95
C SER A 7 -10.31 24.36 3.99
N LEU A 8 -9.17 24.88 4.41
CA LEU A 8 -7.99 24.12 4.79
C LEU A 8 -8.39 22.98 5.74
N ILE A 9 -7.99 21.75 5.40
CA ILE A 9 -8.09 20.61 6.32
C ILE A 9 -7.35 21.02 7.60
N PRO A 10 -7.98 20.95 8.79
CA PRO A 10 -7.30 21.38 9.99
C PRO A 10 -6.12 20.43 10.27
N THR A 11 -4.92 21.01 10.36
CA THR A 11 -3.66 20.36 10.75
C THR A 11 -3.72 19.64 12.10
N THR A 12 -4.77 19.91 12.89
CA THR A 12 -5.04 19.32 14.21
C THR A 12 -5.22 17.80 14.18
N GLY A 13 -5.58 17.21 13.04
CA GLY A 13 -5.74 15.76 12.91
C GLY A 13 -4.42 14.98 12.88
N VAL A 14 -3.35 15.52 12.30
CA VAL A 14 -2.05 14.82 12.23
C VAL A 14 -1.34 14.90 13.57
N ALA A 15 -1.28 16.07 14.20
CA ALA A 15 -0.65 16.26 15.50
C ALA A 15 -1.31 15.39 16.59
N ARG A 16 -2.64 15.28 16.59
CA ARG A 16 -3.38 14.42 17.53
C ARG A 16 -3.13 12.94 17.28
N ARG A 17 -2.98 12.52 16.02
CA ARG A 17 -2.68 11.12 15.66
C ARG A 17 -1.25 10.74 16.03
N PHE A 18 -0.31 11.63 15.70
CA PHE A 18 1.07 11.51 16.14
C PHE A 18 1.15 11.40 17.67
N ALA A 19 0.42 12.23 18.41
CA ALA A 19 0.35 12.17 19.88
C ALA A 19 -0.37 10.93 20.44
N GLY A 20 -1.18 10.24 19.63
CA GLY A 20 -1.92 9.04 20.04
C GLY A 20 -1.12 7.74 19.95
N ASN A 21 -0.02 7.74 19.18
CA ASN A 21 0.92 6.61 19.11
C ASN A 21 2.02 6.84 20.15
N PRO A 22 2.21 5.98 21.18
CA PRO A 22 3.21 6.21 22.23
C PRO A 22 4.65 6.34 21.69
N LEU A 23 4.96 5.71 20.55
CA LEU A 23 6.27 5.82 19.90
C LEU A 23 6.52 7.20 19.28
N GLY A 24 5.47 7.94 18.89
CA GLY A 24 5.56 9.28 18.31
C GLY A 24 6.12 10.31 19.28
N PRO A 25 5.42 10.62 20.40
CA PRO A 25 5.90 11.54 21.41
C PRO A 25 7.20 11.08 22.04
N ALA A 26 7.37 9.78 22.31
CA ALA A 26 8.60 9.28 22.93
C ALA A 26 9.83 9.54 22.04
N SER A 27 9.75 9.23 20.74
CA SER A 27 10.86 9.49 19.81
C SER A 27 11.08 10.98 19.54
N ALA A 28 10.00 11.77 19.42
CA ALA A 28 10.10 13.22 19.28
C ALA A 28 10.73 13.88 20.50
N ILE A 29 10.34 13.48 21.71
CA ILE A 29 10.92 13.97 22.97
C ILE A 29 12.38 13.56 23.06
N ALA A 30 12.71 12.28 22.78
CA ALA A 30 14.09 11.81 22.82
C ALA A 30 14.98 12.61 21.85
N PHE A 31 14.55 12.80 20.60
CA PHE A 31 15.29 13.59 19.63
C PHE A 31 15.37 15.07 20.02
N ALA A 32 14.26 15.67 20.47
CA ALA A 32 14.23 17.06 20.92
C ALA A 32 15.12 17.30 22.14
N LEU A 33 15.23 16.34 23.06
CA LEU A 33 16.15 16.40 24.19
C LEU A 33 17.60 16.42 23.72
N VAL A 34 17.98 15.55 22.76
CA VAL A 34 19.33 15.55 22.21
C VAL A 34 19.65 16.88 21.51
N VAL A 35 18.72 17.38 20.69
CA VAL A 35 18.87 18.69 20.03
C VAL A 35 18.98 19.82 21.06
N ALA A 36 18.15 19.81 22.11
CA ALA A 36 18.20 20.79 23.18
C ALA A 36 19.54 20.74 23.93
N ILE A 37 20.03 19.55 24.29
CA ILE A 37 21.33 19.37 24.92
C ILE A 37 22.46 19.90 24.03
N ALA A 38 22.43 19.62 22.72
CA ALA A 38 23.41 20.14 21.77
C ALA A 38 23.37 21.67 21.66
N VAL A 39 22.18 22.25 21.51
CA VAL A 39 21.99 23.71 21.39
C VAL A 39 22.43 24.43 22.67
N LEU A 40 22.05 23.89 23.83
CA LEU A 40 22.34 24.46 25.15
C LEU A 40 23.75 24.14 25.67
N ALA A 41 24.53 23.31 24.97
CA ALA A 41 25.91 22.95 25.34
C ALA A 41 26.78 24.12 25.84
N PRO A 42 26.77 25.34 25.25
CA PRO A 42 27.65 26.45 25.65
C PRO A 42 27.25 27.07 26.99
N ILE A 43 26.03 26.84 27.45
CA ILE A 43 25.51 27.39 28.70
C ILE A 43 25.32 26.31 29.79
N LEU A 44 25.51 25.03 29.44
CA LEU A 44 25.49 23.96 30.43
C LEU A 44 26.73 24.09 31.35
N PRO A 45 26.60 23.74 32.64
CA PRO A 45 27.69 23.78 33.61
C PRO A 45 28.67 22.61 33.40
N LEU A 46 29.16 22.45 32.18
CA LEU A 46 30.12 21.43 31.77
C LEU A 46 31.50 22.07 31.56
N PRO A 47 32.60 21.35 31.87
CA PRO A 47 33.94 21.77 31.48
C PRO A 47 34.05 22.11 30.00
N SER A 48 34.99 22.99 29.64
CA SER A 48 35.30 23.23 28.22
C SER A 48 35.69 21.92 27.53
N PRO A 49 35.18 21.62 26.33
CA PRO A 49 35.47 20.37 25.62
C PRO A 49 36.96 20.22 25.25
N ASP A 50 37.71 21.31 25.29
CA ASP A 50 39.14 21.36 24.97
C ASP A 50 40.03 21.41 26.21
N ALA A 51 39.46 21.65 27.40
CA ALA A 51 40.19 21.70 28.66
C ALA A 51 40.63 20.29 29.06
N GLY A 52 41.90 19.98 28.80
CA GLY A 52 42.54 18.71 29.17
C GLY A 52 43.48 18.85 30.35
N ASN A 53 43.52 17.83 31.20
CA ASN A 53 44.49 17.69 32.28
C ASN A 53 45.15 16.31 32.18
N LEU A 54 46.44 16.27 31.79
CA LEU A 54 47.19 15.02 31.63
C LEU A 54 47.25 14.18 32.92
N GLY A 55 47.15 14.81 34.10
CA GLY A 55 47.11 14.10 35.38
C GLY A 55 45.82 13.29 35.60
N SER A 56 44.76 13.60 34.86
CA SER A 56 43.49 12.87 34.85
C SER A 56 43.27 12.17 33.50
N ALA A 57 44.30 11.85 32.72
CA ALA A 57 44.16 11.14 31.45
C ALA A 57 43.59 9.72 31.66
N MET A 58 42.63 9.33 30.81
CA MET A 58 41.99 8.01 30.85
C MET A 58 41.40 7.63 32.22
N GLN A 59 40.92 8.61 32.98
CA GLN A 59 40.26 8.38 34.24
C GLN A 59 38.85 7.80 34.00
N GLY A 60 38.47 6.80 34.78
CA GLY A 60 37.11 6.28 34.77
C GLY A 60 36.08 7.29 35.31
N PRO A 61 34.78 6.93 35.30
CA PRO A 61 33.70 7.76 35.83
C PRO A 61 33.97 8.23 37.27
N SER A 62 33.81 9.53 37.51
CA SER A 62 33.99 10.16 38.82
C SER A 62 32.99 11.32 39.01
N PRO A 63 32.80 11.84 40.24
CA PRO A 63 31.92 13.00 40.47
C PRO A 63 32.34 14.25 39.69
N ALA A 64 33.62 14.40 39.38
CA ALA A 64 34.16 15.49 38.56
C ALA A 64 34.02 15.23 37.06
N HIS A 65 34.05 13.94 36.65
CA HIS A 65 33.98 13.50 35.26
C HIS A 65 32.99 12.34 35.13
N TRP A 66 31.71 12.65 34.90
CA TRP A 66 30.62 11.66 35.00
C TRP A 66 30.77 10.46 34.07
N LEU A 67 31.38 10.66 32.89
CA LEU A 67 31.66 9.60 31.92
C LEU A 67 33.15 9.24 31.85
N GLY A 68 33.98 9.84 32.70
CA GLY A 68 35.43 9.76 32.66
C GLY A 68 36.07 10.77 31.71
N THR A 69 37.36 10.57 31.43
CA THR A 69 38.18 11.46 30.61
C THR A 69 38.88 10.74 29.45
N ASP A 70 39.22 11.51 28.41
CA ASP A 70 39.91 11.02 27.22
C ASP A 70 41.43 10.85 27.42
N THR A 71 42.17 10.52 26.34
CA THR A 71 43.62 10.29 26.42
C THR A 71 44.43 11.54 26.80
N THR A 72 43.83 12.72 26.71
CA THR A 72 44.41 14.01 27.09
C THR A 72 43.81 14.57 28.39
N GLY A 73 42.95 13.78 29.05
CA GLY A 73 42.30 14.14 30.29
C GLY A 73 41.17 15.17 30.12
N ARG A 74 40.57 15.27 28.93
CA ARG A 74 39.37 16.10 28.70
C ARG A 74 38.13 15.33 29.08
N ASP A 75 37.10 16.04 29.53
CA ASP A 75 35.84 15.44 29.97
C ASP A 75 35.04 14.83 28.81
N ILE A 76 34.74 13.53 28.87
CA ILE A 76 34.05 12.79 27.79
C ILE A 76 32.62 13.30 27.60
N LEU A 77 31.90 13.60 28.69
CA LEU A 77 30.52 14.10 28.61
C LEU A 77 30.46 15.46 27.88
N SER A 78 31.39 16.35 28.21
CA SER A 78 31.53 17.65 27.57
C SER A 78 31.83 17.50 26.07
N ARG A 79 32.75 16.60 25.70
CA ARG A 79 33.05 16.31 24.29
C ARG A 79 31.88 15.67 23.54
N LEU A 80 31.10 14.79 24.17
CA LEU A 80 29.89 14.20 23.55
C LEU A 80 28.82 15.25 23.26
N VAL A 81 28.56 16.13 24.23
CA VAL A 81 27.53 17.17 24.14
C VAL A 81 27.90 18.23 23.11
N TRP A 82 29.18 18.63 23.07
CA TRP A 82 29.68 19.54 22.03
C TRP A 82 29.74 18.88 20.65
N GLY A 83 30.18 17.62 20.57
CA GLY A 83 30.19 16.84 19.33
C GLY A 83 28.81 16.64 18.73
N ALA A 84 27.77 16.53 19.57
CA ALA A 84 26.39 16.46 19.10
C ALA A 84 26.00 17.65 18.21
N ARG A 85 26.52 18.86 18.49
CA ARG A 85 26.27 20.05 17.66
C ARG A 85 26.80 19.87 16.25
N VAL A 86 28.05 19.41 16.15
CA VAL A 86 28.77 19.27 14.88
C VAL A 86 28.15 18.15 14.04
N ASN A 87 27.84 17.01 14.67
CA ASN A 87 27.21 15.87 14.00
C ASN A 87 25.77 16.17 13.56
N LEU A 88 24.96 16.81 14.40
CA LEU A 88 23.58 17.16 14.02
C LEU A 88 23.52 18.29 12.99
N ALA A 89 24.38 19.31 13.11
CA ALA A 89 24.39 20.42 12.16
C ALA A 89 24.94 20.00 10.78
N GLY A 90 25.98 19.15 10.74
CA GLY A 90 26.50 18.59 9.51
C GLY A 90 25.47 17.70 8.80
N ALA A 91 24.81 16.80 9.54
CA ALA A 91 23.71 16.00 9.00
C ALA A 91 22.53 16.85 8.51
N ALA A 92 22.15 17.89 9.24
CA ALA A 92 21.10 18.82 8.84
C ALA A 92 21.47 19.57 7.54
N LEU A 93 22.72 20.03 7.42
CA LEU A 93 23.22 20.68 6.20
C LEU A 93 23.11 19.75 4.99
N ALA A 94 23.58 18.50 5.13
CA ALA A 94 23.50 17.50 4.04
C ALA A 94 22.04 17.28 3.60
N VAL A 95 21.12 17.12 4.56
CA VAL A 95 19.69 16.93 4.27
C VAL A 95 19.07 18.17 3.62
N ILE A 96 19.40 19.38 4.07
CA ILE A 96 18.91 20.64 3.50
C ILE A 96 19.36 20.79 2.05
N VAL A 97 20.64 20.55 1.76
CA VAL A 97 21.16 20.62 0.39
C VAL A 97 20.49 19.57 -0.49
N ALA A 98 20.36 18.33 0.00
CA ALA A 98 19.69 17.25 -0.71
C ALA A 98 18.22 17.57 -1.04
N LEU A 99 17.50 18.19 -0.09
CA LEU A 99 16.13 18.67 -0.30
C LEU A 99 16.06 19.79 -1.33
N ALA A 100 16.93 20.79 -1.19
CA ALA A 100 16.96 21.98 -2.05
C ALA A 100 17.24 21.64 -3.52
N LEU A 101 18.00 20.59 -3.78
CA LEU A 101 18.32 20.14 -5.15
C LEU A 101 17.35 19.05 -5.63
N GLY A 102 17.14 18.00 -4.83
CA GLY A 102 16.41 16.80 -5.24
C GLY A 102 14.92 17.01 -5.37
N VAL A 103 14.29 17.78 -4.47
CA VAL A 103 12.83 17.99 -4.50
C VAL A 103 12.41 18.83 -5.71
N PRO A 104 12.99 20.02 -5.98
CA PRO A 104 12.63 20.80 -7.17
C PRO A 104 12.90 20.05 -8.47
N ALA A 105 14.04 19.36 -8.57
CA ALA A 105 14.38 18.57 -9.76
C ALA A 105 13.38 17.42 -9.98
N GLY A 106 13.01 16.69 -8.93
CA GLY A 106 12.05 15.59 -9.02
C GLY A 106 10.64 16.08 -9.40
N ILE A 107 10.24 17.22 -8.85
CA ILE A 107 8.98 17.88 -9.19
C ILE A 107 8.97 18.27 -10.67
N ALA A 108 10.01 18.94 -11.14
CA ALA A 108 10.13 19.37 -12.53
C ALA A 108 10.10 18.17 -13.50
N ALA A 109 10.84 17.11 -13.18
CA ALA A 109 10.90 15.89 -13.98
C ALA A 109 9.53 15.20 -14.09
N GLY A 110 8.83 15.05 -12.96
CA GLY A 110 7.53 14.38 -12.93
C GLY A 110 6.39 15.21 -13.55
N TYR A 111 6.44 16.54 -13.42
CA TYR A 111 5.35 17.41 -13.87
C TYR A 111 5.45 17.76 -15.37
N TYR A 112 6.60 18.24 -15.84
CA TYR A 112 6.74 18.75 -17.21
C TYR A 112 6.98 17.67 -18.27
N ARG A 113 7.48 16.48 -17.87
CA ARG A 113 7.80 15.34 -18.76
C ARG A 113 8.76 15.73 -19.91
N GLY A 114 8.99 14.79 -20.84
CA GLY A 114 9.78 15.02 -22.06
C GLY A 114 11.24 15.37 -21.77
N TRP A 115 11.76 16.40 -22.44
CA TRP A 115 13.19 16.75 -22.35
C TRP A 115 13.63 17.18 -20.95
N VAL A 116 12.74 17.82 -20.16
CA VAL A 116 13.03 18.22 -18.77
C VAL A 116 13.25 16.99 -17.90
N ASP A 117 12.40 15.97 -18.07
CA ASP A 117 12.54 14.69 -17.39
C ASP A 117 13.84 13.99 -17.80
N SER A 118 14.14 13.92 -19.10
CA SER A 118 15.39 13.34 -19.60
C SER A 118 16.63 14.05 -19.07
N ALA A 119 16.66 15.38 -19.09
CA ALA A 119 17.82 16.16 -18.65
C ALA A 119 18.06 16.04 -17.13
N THR A 120 17.00 16.19 -16.33
CA THR A 120 17.10 16.07 -14.87
C THR A 120 17.43 14.64 -14.43
N SER A 121 16.86 13.63 -15.10
CA SER A 121 17.19 12.22 -14.86
C SER A 121 18.64 11.90 -15.23
N TRP A 122 19.15 12.44 -16.34
CA TRP A 122 20.56 12.27 -16.72
C TRP A 122 21.52 12.87 -15.70
N VAL A 123 21.28 14.10 -15.23
CA VAL A 123 22.08 14.71 -14.15
C VAL A 123 22.02 13.87 -12.88
N ASN A 124 20.83 13.39 -12.52
CA ASN A 124 20.63 12.53 -11.36
C ASN A 124 21.44 11.23 -11.44
N ASP A 125 21.42 10.57 -12.60
CA ASP A 125 22.12 9.31 -12.82
C ASP A 125 23.63 9.50 -12.87
N LEU A 126 24.11 10.65 -13.39
CA LEU A 126 25.51 11.04 -13.30
C LEU A 126 25.98 11.18 -11.84
N VAL A 127 25.19 11.84 -10.99
CA VAL A 127 25.54 11.98 -9.56
C VAL A 127 25.55 10.61 -8.86
N MET A 128 24.60 9.73 -9.19
CA MET A 128 24.56 8.37 -8.63
C MET A 128 25.69 7.46 -9.11
N ALA A 129 26.26 7.72 -10.29
CA ALA A 129 27.41 6.97 -10.80
C ALA A 129 28.68 7.23 -9.98
N LEU A 130 28.75 8.34 -9.26
CA LEU A 130 29.90 8.70 -8.43
C LEU A 130 29.85 7.99 -7.07
N PRO A 131 30.91 7.26 -6.66
CA PRO A 131 30.96 6.65 -5.35
C PRO A 131 31.07 7.70 -4.23
N GLY A 132 30.01 7.82 -3.41
CA GLY A 132 29.86 8.79 -2.33
C GLY A 132 31.12 9.11 -1.54
N ILE A 133 31.66 8.08 -0.89
CA ILE A 133 32.83 8.22 -0.02
C ILE A 133 34.05 8.66 -0.83
N ILE A 134 34.28 8.11 -2.02
CA ILE A 134 35.47 8.43 -2.82
C ILE A 134 35.50 9.90 -3.21
N VAL A 135 34.34 10.47 -3.58
CA VAL A 135 34.23 11.92 -3.87
C VAL A 135 34.58 12.75 -2.64
N LEU A 136 34.04 12.38 -1.47
CA LEU A 136 34.32 13.11 -0.23
C LEU A 136 35.80 13.02 0.17
N LEU A 137 36.43 11.86 0.02
CA LEU A 137 37.87 11.67 0.25
C LEU A 137 38.70 12.55 -0.69
N ALA A 138 38.39 12.53 -1.99
CA ALA A 138 39.10 13.28 -2.99
C ALA A 138 39.00 14.80 -2.76
N VAL A 139 37.80 15.30 -2.44
CA VAL A 139 37.61 16.73 -2.15
C VAL A 139 38.30 17.13 -0.86
N SER A 140 38.21 16.30 0.18
CA SER A 140 38.89 16.57 1.46
C SER A 140 40.41 16.62 1.31
N ALA A 141 40.99 15.81 0.42
CA ALA A 141 42.42 15.83 0.13
C ALA A 141 42.88 17.13 -0.56
N VAL A 142 42.00 17.77 -1.35
CA VAL A 142 42.32 19.00 -2.10
C VAL A 142 42.04 20.26 -1.27
N VAL A 143 40.86 20.33 -0.66
CA VAL A 143 40.39 21.55 0.04
C VAL A 143 40.80 21.57 1.51
N GLY A 144 41.17 20.41 2.06
CA GLY A 144 41.50 20.23 3.46
C GLY A 144 40.30 19.84 4.34
N PRO A 145 40.53 19.70 5.66
CA PRO A 145 39.54 19.18 6.60
C PRO A 145 38.43 20.19 6.88
N SER A 146 37.34 20.13 6.10
CA SER A 146 36.13 20.93 6.33
C SER A 146 34.88 20.06 6.35
N ILE A 147 34.32 19.87 7.54
CA ILE A 147 33.09 19.08 7.75
C ILE A 147 31.92 19.72 6.99
N TRP A 148 31.82 21.06 7.02
CA TRP A 148 30.73 21.79 6.35
C TRP A 148 30.74 21.58 4.85
N LEU A 149 31.91 21.66 4.22
CA LEU A 149 32.04 21.41 2.78
C LEU A 149 31.78 19.95 2.44
N ALA A 150 32.33 19.01 3.23
CA ALA A 150 32.09 17.59 3.03
C ALA A 150 30.60 17.26 3.12
N MET A 151 29.88 17.80 4.11
CA MET A 151 28.45 17.56 4.27
C MET A 151 27.59 18.27 3.21
N ALA A 152 27.98 19.45 2.75
CA ALA A 152 27.32 20.10 1.61
C ALA A 152 27.43 19.25 0.33
N ILE A 153 28.64 18.75 0.02
CA ILE A 153 28.89 17.87 -1.13
C ILE A 153 28.14 16.56 -0.96
N PHE A 154 28.18 15.97 0.24
CA PHE A 154 27.42 14.77 0.52
C PHE A 154 25.91 14.98 0.33
N GLY A 155 25.40 16.17 0.69
CA GLY A 155 24.03 16.58 0.40
C GLY A 155 23.70 16.58 -1.09
N VAL A 156 24.60 17.04 -1.96
CA VAL A 156 24.45 16.91 -3.42
C VAL A 156 24.35 15.44 -3.82
N MET A 157 25.18 14.57 -3.23
CA MET A 157 25.15 13.13 -3.52
C MET A 157 23.90 12.42 -2.97
N LEU A 158 23.24 12.99 -1.95
CA LEU A 158 21.96 12.51 -1.44
C LEU A 158 20.75 13.07 -2.21
N ALA A 159 20.90 14.15 -2.97
CA ALA A 159 19.81 14.76 -3.75
C ALA A 159 19.08 13.75 -4.67
N PRO A 160 19.77 12.79 -5.32
CA PRO A 160 19.11 11.76 -6.09
C PRO A 160 18.07 10.90 -5.38
N ALA A 161 18.25 10.68 -4.07
CA ALA A 161 17.29 9.90 -3.29
C ALA A 161 15.95 10.63 -3.17
N TYR A 162 15.97 11.96 -2.99
CA TYR A 162 14.75 12.77 -3.05
C TYR A 162 14.19 12.86 -4.46
N PHE A 163 15.04 13.12 -5.45
CA PHE A 163 14.63 13.22 -6.86
C PHE A 163 13.76 12.04 -7.27
N ARG A 164 14.22 10.80 -7.05
CA ARG A 164 13.52 9.58 -7.48
C ARG A 164 12.15 9.43 -6.83
N ILE A 165 12.07 9.61 -5.52
CA ILE A 165 10.81 9.48 -4.76
C ILE A 165 9.81 10.56 -5.17
N VAL A 166 10.28 11.80 -5.27
CA VAL A 166 9.45 12.94 -5.64
C VAL A 166 8.96 12.80 -7.08
N ARG A 167 9.84 12.46 -8.03
CA ARG A 167 9.47 12.21 -9.43
C ARG A 167 8.40 11.14 -9.55
N ALA A 168 8.58 9.99 -8.88
CA ALA A 168 7.60 8.90 -8.89
C ALA A 168 6.24 9.33 -8.33
N ALA A 169 6.22 10.04 -7.19
CA ALA A 169 5.00 10.54 -6.58
C ALA A 169 4.28 11.59 -7.47
N VAL A 170 5.04 12.47 -8.12
CA VAL A 170 4.49 13.49 -9.03
C VAL A 170 3.91 12.86 -10.28
N LEU A 171 4.59 11.84 -10.86
CA LEU A 171 4.08 11.11 -12.03
C LEU A 171 2.75 10.41 -11.74
N ALA A 172 2.61 9.82 -10.55
CA ALA A 172 1.36 9.19 -10.12
C ALA A 172 0.21 10.20 -9.98
N VAL A 173 0.49 11.40 -9.47
CA VAL A 173 -0.52 12.45 -9.26
C VAL A 173 -0.90 13.16 -10.55
N ARG A 174 0.06 13.41 -11.45
CA ARG A 174 -0.19 14.14 -12.70
C ARG A 174 -1.19 13.40 -13.60
N GLY A 175 -1.27 12.07 -13.51
CA GLY A 175 -2.24 11.26 -14.27
C GLY A 175 -3.66 11.23 -13.68
N GLU A 176 -3.92 11.95 -12.60
CA GLU A 176 -5.23 11.98 -11.95
C GLU A 176 -6.17 13.01 -12.58
N LEU A 177 -7.44 12.62 -12.73
CA LEU A 177 -8.50 13.43 -13.37
C LEU A 177 -8.67 14.83 -12.74
N TYR A 178 -8.39 14.99 -11.44
CA TYR A 178 -8.51 16.30 -10.77
C TYR A 178 -7.37 17.26 -11.13
N VAL A 179 -6.21 16.76 -11.55
CA VAL A 179 -5.10 17.58 -12.03
C VAL A 179 -5.40 18.04 -13.45
N ASP A 180 -5.88 17.14 -14.32
CA ASP A 180 -6.31 17.49 -15.68
C ASP A 180 -7.47 18.51 -15.66
N ALA A 181 -8.45 18.32 -14.77
CA ALA A 181 -9.52 19.29 -14.57
C ALA A 181 -9.01 20.67 -14.11
N ALA A 182 -7.94 20.72 -13.30
CA ALA A 182 -7.34 21.98 -12.86
C ALA A 182 -6.62 22.71 -14.01
N VAL A 183 -5.95 21.97 -14.89
CA VAL A 183 -5.31 22.51 -16.11
C VAL A 183 -6.37 23.06 -17.06
N VAL A 184 -7.44 22.31 -17.33
CA VAL A 184 -8.56 22.74 -18.18
C VAL A 184 -9.30 23.95 -17.58
N ALA A 185 -9.36 24.05 -16.25
CA ALA A 185 -9.92 25.21 -15.54
C ALA A 185 -9.02 26.48 -15.59
N GLY A 186 -7.86 26.42 -16.25
CA GLY A 186 -6.97 27.57 -16.45
C GLY A 186 -6.14 27.95 -15.21
N LEU A 187 -5.94 27.02 -14.27
CA LEU A 187 -5.05 27.26 -13.13
C LEU A 187 -3.59 27.24 -13.59
N SER A 188 -2.77 28.15 -13.05
CA SER A 188 -1.34 28.18 -13.37
C SER A 188 -0.61 26.97 -12.80
N ASP A 189 0.41 26.49 -13.52
CA ASP A 189 1.24 25.34 -13.11
C ASP A 189 1.75 25.48 -11.67
N MET A 190 2.22 26.68 -11.29
CA MET A 190 2.68 26.94 -9.92
C MET A 190 1.59 26.71 -8.87
N ARG A 191 0.35 27.12 -9.16
CA ARG A 191 -0.77 26.93 -8.24
C ARG A 191 -1.16 25.45 -8.16
N ILE A 192 -1.10 24.72 -9.28
CA ILE A 192 -1.34 23.27 -9.32
C ILE A 192 -0.27 22.53 -8.50
N LEU A 193 0.99 22.89 -8.71
CA LEU A 193 2.15 22.33 -8.01
C LEU A 193 2.08 22.51 -6.50
N PHE A 194 1.89 23.75 -6.02
CA PHE A 194 1.87 24.02 -4.58
C PHE A 194 0.64 23.45 -3.86
N ARG A 195 -0.51 23.39 -4.54
CA ARG A 195 -1.78 23.02 -3.90
C ARG A 195 -2.13 21.54 -4.03
N HIS A 196 -1.84 20.94 -5.19
CA HIS A 196 -2.25 19.58 -5.51
C HIS A 196 -1.08 18.60 -5.45
N VAL A 197 0.07 18.97 -6.04
CA VAL A 197 1.23 18.06 -6.11
C VAL A 197 1.99 18.01 -4.78
N LEU A 198 2.38 19.15 -4.21
CA LEU A 198 3.17 19.21 -2.98
C LEU A 198 2.44 18.58 -1.77
N ALA A 199 1.11 18.61 -1.76
CA ALA A 199 0.28 18.00 -0.73
C ALA A 199 0.43 16.46 -0.68
N VAL A 200 0.74 15.83 -1.81
CA VAL A 200 0.95 14.37 -1.91
C VAL A 200 2.41 14.02 -1.60
N VAL A 201 3.36 14.83 -2.06
CA VAL A 201 4.79 14.53 -1.94
C VAL A 201 5.35 14.81 -0.54
N ARG A 202 4.70 15.67 0.27
CA ARG A 202 5.17 16.05 1.61
C ARG A 202 5.46 14.86 2.55
N ALA A 203 4.64 13.81 2.51
CA ALA A 203 4.79 12.68 3.41
C ALA A 203 6.02 11.82 3.04
N PRO A 204 6.18 11.38 1.78
CA PRO A 204 7.42 10.75 1.32
C PRO A 204 8.68 11.57 1.61
N ILE A 205 8.65 12.89 1.41
CA ILE A 205 9.79 13.77 1.69
C ILE A 205 10.18 13.73 3.17
N LEU A 206 9.20 13.89 4.08
CA LEU A 206 9.46 13.91 5.52
C LEU A 206 10.02 12.57 6.02
N ILE A 207 9.47 11.46 5.54
CA ILE A 207 9.92 10.11 5.92
C ILE A 207 11.34 9.86 5.40
N GLN A 208 11.60 10.21 4.13
CA GLN A 208 12.91 10.04 3.52
C GLN A 208 13.97 10.90 4.22
N GLY A 209 13.62 12.10 4.67
CA GLY A 209 14.56 13.00 5.34
C GLY A 209 15.12 12.46 6.64
N ALA A 210 14.32 11.77 7.45
CA ALA A 210 14.81 11.12 8.65
C ALA A 210 15.78 9.97 8.32
N ARG A 211 15.48 9.15 7.29
CA ARG A 211 16.39 8.09 6.84
C ARG A 211 17.72 8.64 6.33
N LEU A 212 17.68 9.71 5.54
CA LEU A 212 18.88 10.34 5.00
C LEU A 212 19.69 11.06 6.09
N ALA A 213 19.05 11.61 7.11
CA ALA A 213 19.74 12.18 8.27
C ALA A 213 20.57 11.13 9.01
N VAL A 214 20.02 9.91 9.21
CA VAL A 214 20.77 8.80 9.84
C VAL A 214 21.99 8.41 8.99
N ILE A 215 21.82 8.32 7.67
CA ILE A 215 22.93 8.02 6.75
C ILE A 215 23.98 9.14 6.81
N ALA A 216 23.57 10.41 6.85
CA ALA A 216 24.48 11.54 6.98
C ALA A 216 25.27 11.53 8.28
N ILE A 217 24.63 11.24 9.42
CA ILE A 217 25.32 11.09 10.71
C ILE A 217 26.35 9.97 10.65
N ALA A 218 25.99 8.82 10.07
CA ALA A 218 26.88 7.68 9.97
C ALA A 218 28.09 7.95 9.05
N ILE A 219 27.87 8.58 7.89
CA ILE A 219 28.94 8.95 6.95
C ILE A 219 29.83 10.03 7.56
N GLN A 220 29.27 11.05 8.21
CA GLN A 220 30.05 12.08 8.89
C GLN A 220 30.94 11.47 9.97
N ALA A 221 30.37 10.66 10.87
CA ALA A 221 31.13 9.97 11.91
C ALA A 221 32.19 9.03 11.31
N GLY A 222 31.89 8.37 10.19
CA GLY A 222 32.84 7.52 9.47
C GLY A 222 34.01 8.29 8.86
N LEU A 223 33.78 9.47 8.27
CA LEU A 223 34.86 10.31 7.72
C LEU A 223 35.77 10.84 8.81
N GLU A 224 35.19 11.38 9.89
CA GLU A 224 35.92 11.83 11.07
C GLU A 224 36.67 10.66 11.72
N PHE A 225 36.07 9.47 11.75
CA PHE A 225 36.72 8.24 12.21
C PHE A 225 37.93 7.86 11.34
N LEU A 226 37.91 8.12 10.04
CA LEU A 226 39.06 7.91 9.16
C LEU A 226 40.13 9.01 9.30
N GLY A 227 39.93 9.99 10.19
CA GLY A 227 40.82 11.12 10.40
C GLY A 227 40.60 12.26 9.40
N ILE A 228 39.45 12.27 8.74
CA ILE A 228 39.11 13.25 7.70
C ILE A 228 38.10 14.22 8.28
N GLY A 229 38.62 15.34 8.77
CA GLY A 229 37.88 16.36 9.50
C GLY A 229 38.80 17.15 10.41
N ASP A 230 38.28 18.21 11.01
CA ASP A 230 39.05 19.00 11.96
C ASP A 230 39.09 18.26 13.32
N LEU A 231 40.25 17.70 13.65
CA LEU A 231 40.47 16.95 14.90
C LEU A 231 40.50 17.87 16.14
N SER A 232 40.65 19.18 15.95
CA SER A 232 40.58 20.14 17.05
C SER A 232 39.15 20.36 17.55
N VAL A 233 38.16 20.08 16.70
CA VAL A 233 36.75 20.23 17.03
C VAL A 233 36.22 18.90 17.60
N PRO A 234 35.57 18.90 18.78
CA PRO A 234 34.94 17.70 19.31
C PRO A 234 33.86 17.19 18.36
N SER A 235 33.94 15.92 18.00
CA SER A 235 33.01 15.23 17.09
C SER A 235 32.87 13.77 17.47
N TRP A 236 31.73 13.14 17.19
CA TRP A 236 31.54 11.74 17.58
C TRP A 236 32.45 10.78 16.80
N GLY A 237 32.75 11.07 15.53
CA GLY A 237 33.67 10.25 14.76
C GLY A 237 35.12 10.37 15.23
N GLY A 238 35.55 11.59 15.61
CA GLY A 238 36.86 11.80 16.24
C GLY A 238 37.01 11.04 17.55
N MET A 239 35.98 11.07 18.40
CA MET A 239 35.94 10.30 19.65
C MET A 239 35.97 8.78 19.39
N LEU A 240 35.28 8.30 18.35
CA LEU A 240 35.34 6.89 17.95
C LEU A 240 36.75 6.48 17.50
N ASN A 241 37.45 7.32 16.72
CA ASN A 241 38.81 7.03 16.28
C ASN A 241 39.74 6.87 17.47
N GLU A 242 39.67 7.81 18.42
CA GLU A 242 40.48 7.80 19.64
C GLU A 242 40.20 6.55 20.48
N GLY A 243 38.91 6.24 20.73
CA GLY A 243 38.51 5.05 21.45
C GLY A 243 38.91 3.75 20.75
N PHE A 244 38.86 3.70 19.42
CA PHE A 244 39.28 2.53 18.65
C PHE A 244 40.79 2.27 18.75
N ARG A 245 41.62 3.32 18.67
CA ARG A 245 43.07 3.21 18.86
C ARG A 245 43.46 2.71 20.25
N ARG A 246 42.57 2.90 21.24
CA ARG A 246 42.74 2.49 22.64
C ARG A 246 41.79 1.39 23.06
N VAL A 247 41.23 0.62 22.12
CA VAL A 247 40.18 -0.36 22.43
C VAL A 247 40.61 -1.41 23.45
N TYR A 248 41.89 -1.77 23.47
CA TYR A 248 42.45 -2.73 24.41
C TYR A 248 42.75 -2.14 25.80
N ASP A 249 43.00 -0.83 25.88
CA ASP A 249 43.40 -0.15 27.13
C ASP A 249 42.20 0.48 27.85
N ALA A 250 41.28 1.08 27.09
CA ALA A 250 40.13 1.82 27.59
C ALA A 250 38.90 1.64 26.67
N PRO A 251 38.27 0.45 26.70
CA PRO A 251 37.12 0.15 25.83
C PRO A 251 35.90 1.04 26.09
N ALA A 252 35.83 1.71 27.24
CA ALA A 252 34.76 2.67 27.52
C ALA A 252 34.76 3.87 26.55
N LEU A 253 35.93 4.26 26.00
CA LEU A 253 36.07 5.43 25.13
C LEU A 253 35.31 5.29 23.80
N ILE A 254 35.27 4.09 23.22
CA ILE A 254 34.53 3.84 21.97
C ILE A 254 33.02 3.67 22.22
N MET A 255 32.64 3.22 23.42
CA MET A 255 31.26 2.90 23.76
C MET A 255 30.36 4.16 23.78
N TRP A 256 30.82 5.24 24.40
CA TRP A 256 30.00 6.43 24.57
C TRP A 256 29.56 7.13 23.27
N PRO A 257 30.46 7.45 22.32
CA PRO A 257 30.05 8.03 21.04
C PRO A 257 29.21 7.05 20.20
N SER A 258 29.46 5.73 20.32
CA SER A 258 28.62 4.70 19.66
C SER A 258 27.18 4.71 20.19
N ILE A 259 27.01 4.79 21.51
CA ILE A 259 25.69 4.90 22.14
C ILE A 259 24.99 6.20 21.72
N ALA A 260 25.70 7.32 21.68
CA ALA A 260 25.14 8.60 21.25
C ALA A 260 24.61 8.53 19.80
N ILE A 261 25.42 8.02 18.86
CA ILE A 261 25.02 7.80 17.46
C ILE A 261 23.83 6.84 17.39
N GLY A 262 23.87 5.74 18.14
CA GLY A 262 22.79 4.75 18.20
C GLY A 262 21.46 5.33 18.69
N ILE A 263 21.47 6.08 19.80
CA ILE A 263 20.27 6.72 20.36
C ILE A 263 19.66 7.69 19.36
N VAL A 264 20.47 8.56 18.75
CA VAL A 264 19.98 9.53 17.76
C VAL A 264 19.45 8.83 16.52
N SER A 265 20.13 7.79 16.06
CA SER A 265 19.70 7.02 14.89
C SER A 265 18.37 6.31 15.15
N ILE A 266 18.22 5.67 16.31
CA ILE A 266 16.97 5.02 16.73
C ILE A 266 15.85 6.06 16.87
N ALA A 267 16.14 7.20 17.51
CA ALA A 267 15.16 8.28 17.69
C ALA A 267 14.66 8.80 16.33
N LEU A 268 15.55 9.05 15.37
CA LEU A 268 15.20 9.49 14.02
C LEU A 268 14.38 8.44 13.25
N VAL A 269 14.77 7.16 13.32
CA VAL A 269 14.02 6.07 12.65
C VAL A 269 12.63 5.90 13.24
N LEU A 270 12.51 5.90 14.57
CA LEU A 270 11.22 5.80 15.25
C LEU A 270 10.34 7.01 14.95
N LEU A 271 10.93 8.21 14.92
CA LEU A 271 10.22 9.44 14.55
C LEU A 271 9.71 9.37 13.11
N ALA A 272 10.51 8.84 12.18
CA ALA A 272 10.12 8.64 10.78
C ALA A 272 8.92 7.70 10.65
N ASN A 273 8.94 6.56 11.37
CA ASN A 273 7.86 5.58 11.36
C ASN A 273 6.59 6.15 11.99
N ALA A 274 6.69 6.82 13.15
CA ALA A 274 5.53 7.45 13.76
C ALA A 274 4.92 8.55 12.90
N LEU A 275 5.76 9.30 12.18
CA LEU A 275 5.31 10.32 11.22
C LEU A 275 4.67 9.69 9.99
N ARG A 276 5.22 8.57 9.49
CA ARG A 276 4.64 7.75 8.43
C ARG A 276 3.25 7.28 8.82
N ASP A 277 3.09 6.67 9.99
CA ASP A 277 1.80 6.18 10.49
C ASP A 277 0.78 7.32 10.61
N ALA A 278 1.21 8.49 11.10
CA ALA A 278 0.34 9.66 11.23
C ALA A 278 -0.10 10.26 9.87
N LEU A 279 0.67 10.02 8.80
CA LEU A 279 0.46 10.58 7.46
C LEU A 279 -0.18 9.59 6.46
N GLU A 280 0.11 8.29 6.54
CA GLU A 280 -0.35 7.26 5.59
C GLU A 280 -1.78 6.75 5.87
N GLU A 281 -2.33 6.92 7.08
CA GLU A 281 -3.71 6.49 7.35
C GLU A 281 -4.76 7.45 6.74
N ARG A 282 -5.21 7.10 5.52
CA ARG A 282 -6.51 7.49 4.94
C ARG A 282 -7.64 6.67 5.56
N ALA A 283 -7.84 6.79 6.85
CA ALA A 283 -9.15 6.64 7.47
C ALA A 283 -9.08 7.27 8.85
N PRO A 284 -9.96 8.22 9.20
CA PRO A 284 -10.16 8.49 10.60
C PRO A 284 -10.73 7.21 11.21
N ALA A 285 -10.01 6.62 12.18
CA ALA A 285 -10.63 5.82 13.21
C ALA A 285 -11.64 6.73 13.91
N LEU A 286 -12.86 6.80 13.36
CA LEU A 286 -13.98 7.43 14.01
C LEU A 286 -14.20 6.62 15.28
N ARG A 287 -13.66 7.19 16.37
CA ARG A 287 -14.02 6.91 17.75
C ARG A 287 -15.47 6.50 17.72
N ARG A 288 -15.75 5.24 18.09
CA ARG A 288 -17.07 4.62 18.20
C ARG A 288 -17.94 5.55 19.04
N ARG A 289 -18.50 6.58 18.41
CA ARG A 289 -19.55 7.38 19.00
C ARG A 289 -20.66 6.37 19.06
N ARG A 290 -21.02 5.93 20.27
CA ARG A 290 -22.24 5.16 20.50
C ARG A 290 -23.29 5.83 19.63
N ALA A 291 -23.66 5.17 18.54
CA ALA A 291 -24.73 5.64 17.72
C ALA A 291 -25.92 5.69 18.67
N SER A 292 -26.35 6.89 19.03
CA SER A 292 -27.73 7.04 19.45
C SER A 292 -28.55 6.43 18.32
N PRO A 293 -29.52 5.56 18.60
CA PRO A 293 -30.34 4.96 17.56
C PRO A 293 -30.94 6.10 16.76
N ALA A 294 -30.42 6.32 15.55
CA ALA A 294 -30.97 7.28 14.64
C ALA A 294 -32.38 6.75 14.34
N ARG A 295 -33.36 7.48 14.88
CA ARG A 295 -34.79 7.26 14.71
C ARG A 295 -35.03 6.93 13.25
N GLY A 296 -35.46 5.70 13.00
CA GLY A 296 -35.52 5.11 11.66
C GLY A 296 -36.30 6.00 10.71
N ARG A 297 -35.60 6.53 9.70
CA ARG A 297 -36.26 6.81 8.44
C ARG A 297 -36.31 5.47 7.73
N ARG A 298 -37.42 4.77 7.93
CA ARG A 298 -37.79 3.54 7.23
C ARG A 298 -37.60 3.83 5.75
N ILE A 299 -36.63 3.16 5.12
CA ILE A 299 -36.62 3.03 3.66
C ILE A 299 -38.00 2.48 3.34
N GLU A 300 -38.79 3.21 2.55
CA GLU A 300 -40.07 2.69 2.06
C GLU A 300 -39.76 1.40 1.32
N SER A 301 -40.02 0.30 2.00
CA SER A 301 -39.98 -1.04 1.44
C SER A 301 -40.98 -1.06 0.29
N ALA A 302 -40.50 -1.25 -0.93
CA ALA A 302 -41.33 -1.75 -2.01
C ALA A 302 -42.16 -2.96 -1.50
N PRO A 303 -43.42 -3.12 -1.93
CA PRO A 303 -44.40 -3.98 -1.28
C PRO A 303 -43.85 -5.40 -1.06
N ALA A 304 -43.92 -5.82 0.21
CA ALA A 304 -43.23 -6.98 0.76
C ALA A 304 -43.91 -8.34 0.47
N ASP A 305 -44.81 -8.43 -0.52
CA ASP A 305 -45.66 -9.62 -0.75
C ASP A 305 -45.38 -10.35 -2.07
N ARG A 306 -44.10 -10.55 -2.40
CA ARG A 306 -43.73 -11.71 -3.24
C ARG A 306 -43.02 -12.73 -2.37
N VAL A 307 -43.77 -13.76 -1.99
CA VAL A 307 -43.22 -15.06 -1.61
C VAL A 307 -42.29 -15.45 -2.76
N LEU A 308 -40.98 -15.49 -2.51
CA LEU A 308 -40.02 -15.94 -3.52
C LEU A 308 -40.30 -17.42 -3.80
N GLU A 309 -40.26 -17.79 -5.08
CA GLU A 309 -40.38 -19.19 -5.47
C GLU A 309 -39.26 -20.02 -4.81
N PRO A 310 -39.58 -21.25 -4.34
CA PRO A 310 -38.55 -22.20 -3.93
C PRO A 310 -37.49 -22.35 -5.03
N GLY A 311 -36.19 -22.28 -4.68
CA GLY A 311 -35.09 -22.48 -5.62
C GLY A 311 -34.31 -21.23 -6.07
N ILE A 312 -34.45 -20.09 -5.38
CA ILE A 312 -33.60 -18.89 -5.62
C ILE A 312 -32.54 -18.74 -4.53
N ALA A 313 -31.26 -18.80 -4.92
CA ALA A 313 -30.12 -18.59 -4.03
C ALA A 313 -29.88 -17.11 -3.72
N LEU A 314 -29.96 -16.24 -4.72
CA LEU A 314 -29.81 -14.78 -4.59
C LEU A 314 -30.90 -14.07 -5.38
N SER A 315 -31.58 -13.11 -4.76
CA SER A 315 -32.54 -12.24 -5.42
C SER A 315 -32.16 -10.78 -5.18
N VAL A 316 -31.93 -10.03 -6.26
CA VAL A 316 -31.66 -8.60 -6.24
C VAL A 316 -32.84 -7.88 -6.89
N ARG A 317 -33.38 -6.87 -6.21
CA ARG A 317 -34.56 -6.12 -6.66
C ARG A 317 -34.36 -4.62 -6.50
N GLY A 318 -34.45 -3.91 -7.61
CA GLY A 318 -34.35 -2.45 -7.69
C GLY A 318 -33.12 -1.86 -7.00
N LEU A 319 -31.99 -2.58 -7.09
CA LEU A 319 -30.76 -2.20 -6.40
C LEU A 319 -30.21 -0.90 -6.99
N ARG A 320 -30.02 0.09 -6.12
CA ARG A 320 -29.35 1.34 -6.43
C ARG A 320 -28.15 1.52 -5.51
N VAL A 321 -27.00 1.84 -6.08
CA VAL A 321 -25.75 2.05 -5.33
C VAL A 321 -25.22 3.42 -5.67
N GLY A 322 -24.99 4.24 -4.64
CA GLY A 322 -24.43 5.58 -4.80
C GLY A 322 -23.22 5.81 -3.92
N HIS A 323 -22.31 6.65 -4.40
CA HIS A 323 -21.15 7.12 -3.66
C HIS A 323 -21.42 8.52 -3.12
N GLY A 324 -21.34 8.68 -1.80
CA GLY A 324 -21.51 9.95 -1.14
C GLY A 324 -20.32 10.88 -1.38
N TYR A 325 -20.57 11.98 -2.08
CA TYR A 325 -19.65 13.12 -2.16
C TYR A 325 -20.24 14.31 -1.38
N ARG A 326 -19.41 15.31 -1.03
CA ARG A 326 -19.87 16.52 -0.31
C ARG A 326 -20.95 17.30 -1.07
N THR A 327 -21.11 17.06 -2.36
CA THR A 327 -22.04 17.72 -3.29
C THR A 327 -23.32 16.92 -3.57
N GLY A 328 -23.44 15.69 -3.04
CA GLY A 328 -24.54 14.77 -3.32
C GLY A 328 -24.04 13.35 -3.57
N ASP A 329 -24.96 12.39 -3.68
CA ASP A 329 -24.59 11.03 -4.09
C ASP A 329 -24.46 10.97 -5.62
N VAL A 330 -23.37 10.37 -6.10
CA VAL A 330 -23.27 9.94 -7.50
C VAL A 330 -23.68 8.47 -7.55
N GLU A 331 -24.84 8.21 -8.14
CA GLU A 331 -25.36 6.85 -8.33
C GLU A 331 -24.58 6.16 -9.47
N VAL A 332 -24.15 4.92 -9.24
CA VAL A 332 -23.29 4.13 -10.14
C VAL A 332 -23.96 2.83 -10.57
N VAL A 333 -24.97 2.39 -9.80
CA VAL A 333 -25.85 1.27 -10.15
C VAL A 333 -27.27 1.78 -10.07
N HIS A 334 -28.02 1.61 -11.14
CA HIS A 334 -29.32 2.23 -11.38
C HIS A 334 -30.42 1.18 -11.54
N ASP A 335 -31.04 0.83 -10.42
CA ASP A 335 -32.31 0.09 -10.36
C ASP A 335 -32.26 -1.30 -10.98
N ILE A 336 -31.20 -2.05 -10.67
CA ILE A 336 -30.99 -3.37 -11.27
C ILE A 336 -31.75 -4.46 -10.52
N SER A 337 -32.22 -5.46 -11.28
CA SER A 337 -32.91 -6.63 -10.73
C SER A 337 -32.48 -7.90 -11.47
N PHE A 338 -32.12 -8.93 -10.71
CA PHE A 338 -31.79 -10.25 -11.25
C PHE A 338 -31.92 -11.32 -10.16
N ASP A 339 -31.97 -12.59 -10.59
CA ASP A 339 -31.99 -13.76 -9.71
C ASP A 339 -30.91 -14.76 -10.12
N VAL A 340 -30.27 -15.36 -9.12
CA VAL A 340 -29.43 -16.55 -9.24
C VAL A 340 -30.19 -17.70 -8.58
N ARG A 341 -30.52 -18.72 -9.37
CA ARG A 341 -31.19 -19.94 -8.90
C ARG A 341 -30.22 -20.85 -8.16
N GLU A 342 -30.75 -21.74 -7.32
CA GLU A 342 -29.94 -22.73 -6.63
C GLU A 342 -29.25 -23.67 -7.64
N GLY A 343 -27.92 -23.78 -7.53
CA GLY A 343 -27.09 -24.57 -8.43
C GLY A 343 -26.87 -23.95 -9.81
N GLU A 344 -27.35 -22.75 -10.08
CA GLU A 344 -27.16 -22.03 -11.35
C GLU A 344 -25.84 -21.22 -11.34
N THR A 345 -25.21 -21.11 -12.50
CA THR A 345 -24.15 -20.14 -12.77
C THR A 345 -24.70 -18.98 -13.60
N LEU A 346 -24.79 -17.79 -12.99
CA LEU A 346 -25.18 -16.55 -13.65
C LEU A 346 -23.94 -15.71 -13.97
N GLY A 347 -23.78 -15.32 -15.24
CA GLY A 347 -22.80 -14.34 -15.67
C GLY A 347 -23.34 -12.91 -15.59
N LEU A 348 -22.66 -12.00 -14.90
CA LEU A 348 -22.88 -10.55 -14.96
C LEU A 348 -21.77 -9.93 -15.82
N VAL A 349 -22.14 -9.47 -17.02
CA VAL A 349 -21.19 -9.11 -18.09
C VAL A 349 -21.32 -7.65 -18.48
N GLY A 350 -20.23 -7.01 -18.90
CA GLY A 350 -20.26 -5.64 -19.39
C GLY A 350 -18.86 -5.02 -19.42
N GLU A 351 -18.75 -3.82 -19.95
CA GLU A 351 -17.47 -3.09 -20.02
C GLU A 351 -16.93 -2.70 -18.64
N SER A 352 -15.65 -2.34 -18.59
CA SER A 352 -15.05 -1.77 -17.38
C SER A 352 -15.81 -0.51 -16.96
N GLY A 353 -16.12 -0.38 -15.67
CA GLY A 353 -16.89 0.75 -15.14
C GLY A 353 -18.42 0.64 -15.26
N SER A 354 -18.97 -0.44 -15.82
CA SER A 354 -20.44 -0.58 -15.97
C SER A 354 -21.21 -0.82 -14.66
N GLY A 355 -20.51 -1.03 -13.53
CA GLY A 355 -21.11 -1.20 -12.19
C GLY A 355 -21.15 -2.64 -11.65
N LYS A 356 -20.51 -3.60 -12.34
CA LYS A 356 -20.52 -5.02 -11.96
C LYS A 356 -19.89 -5.31 -10.59
N SER A 357 -18.66 -4.85 -10.37
CA SER A 357 -17.98 -5.04 -9.07
C SER A 357 -18.69 -4.30 -7.94
N GLN A 358 -19.31 -3.15 -8.21
CA GLN A 358 -20.15 -2.45 -7.22
C GLN A 358 -21.38 -3.28 -6.84
N THR A 359 -21.98 -3.97 -7.81
CA THR A 359 -23.09 -4.90 -7.58
C THR A 359 -22.65 -6.09 -6.73
N ALA A 360 -21.53 -6.73 -7.06
CA ALA A 360 -20.95 -7.83 -6.28
C ALA A 360 -20.64 -7.42 -4.83
N LEU A 361 -19.96 -6.27 -4.64
CA LEU A 361 -19.62 -5.75 -3.32
C LEU A 361 -20.87 -5.34 -2.51
N ALA A 362 -21.92 -4.83 -3.17
CA ALA A 362 -23.20 -4.55 -2.51
C ALA A 362 -23.85 -5.82 -1.94
N VAL A 363 -23.85 -6.91 -2.71
CA VAL A 363 -24.36 -8.21 -2.25
C VAL A 363 -23.55 -8.75 -1.06
N LEU A 364 -22.22 -8.56 -1.07
CA LEU A 364 -21.34 -8.98 0.03
C LEU A 364 -21.41 -8.06 1.26
N GLY A 365 -22.03 -6.89 1.15
CA GLY A 365 -21.98 -5.83 2.17
C GLY A 365 -20.58 -5.22 2.34
N LEU A 366 -19.75 -5.29 1.31
CA LEU A 366 -18.35 -4.86 1.29
C LEU A 366 -18.13 -3.60 0.44
N LEU A 367 -19.19 -2.81 0.19
CA LEU A 367 -19.05 -1.51 -0.45
C LEU A 367 -18.03 -0.65 0.31
N PRO A 368 -17.20 0.14 -0.41
CA PRO A 368 -16.28 1.07 0.24
C PRO A 368 -17.06 2.07 1.10
N GLN A 369 -16.42 2.71 2.08
CA GLN A 369 -17.10 3.60 3.03
C GLN A 369 -17.85 4.77 2.36
N SER A 370 -17.42 5.18 1.17
CA SER A 370 -18.10 6.18 0.35
C SER A 370 -19.35 5.62 -0.35
N GLY A 371 -19.39 4.33 -0.65
CA GLY A 371 -20.49 3.65 -1.31
C GLY A 371 -21.58 3.22 -0.33
N ARG A 372 -22.84 3.36 -0.72
CA ARG A 372 -23.97 2.79 0.01
C ARG A 372 -25.07 2.35 -0.94
N ILE A 373 -25.85 1.37 -0.48
CA ILE A 373 -27.13 1.03 -1.11
C ILE A 373 -28.10 2.18 -0.82
N THR A 374 -28.50 2.91 -1.86
CA THR A 374 -29.43 4.06 -1.75
C THR A 374 -30.88 3.59 -1.81
N ALA A 375 -31.15 2.52 -2.55
CA ALA A 375 -32.46 1.86 -2.62
C ALA A 375 -32.31 0.40 -3.06
N GLY A 376 -33.41 -0.35 -2.94
CA GLY A 376 -33.50 -1.74 -3.37
C GLY A 376 -33.41 -2.76 -2.23
N SER A 377 -33.50 -4.03 -2.62
CA SER A 377 -33.50 -5.20 -1.74
C SER A 377 -32.54 -6.25 -2.27
N ILE A 378 -31.86 -6.92 -1.35
CA ILE A 378 -30.97 -8.05 -1.64
C ILE A 378 -31.37 -9.16 -0.68
N ARG A 379 -31.79 -10.30 -1.22
CA ARG A 379 -32.20 -11.48 -0.45
C ARG A 379 -31.32 -12.67 -0.77
N LEU A 380 -30.73 -13.28 0.24
CA LEU A 380 -29.95 -14.50 0.15
C LEU A 380 -30.76 -15.65 0.73
N ALA A 381 -31.08 -16.66 -0.07
CA ALA A 381 -31.94 -17.78 0.30
C ALA A 381 -33.25 -17.35 0.99
N GLY A 382 -33.92 -16.35 0.41
CA GLY A 382 -35.15 -15.77 0.94
C GLY A 382 -34.98 -14.79 2.12
N ARG A 383 -33.79 -14.71 2.73
CA ARG A 383 -33.52 -13.78 3.83
C ARG A 383 -33.03 -12.43 3.32
N GLU A 384 -33.67 -11.34 3.73
CA GLU A 384 -33.19 -9.99 3.46
C GLU A 384 -31.81 -9.75 4.11
N ILE A 385 -30.84 -9.37 3.29
CA ILE A 385 -29.48 -9.04 3.71
C ILE A 385 -29.10 -7.58 3.49
N SER A 386 -29.91 -6.81 2.74
CA SER A 386 -29.71 -5.37 2.62
C SER A 386 -29.82 -4.68 3.99
N GLY A 387 -28.88 -3.79 4.31
CA GLY A 387 -28.88 -3.07 5.59
C GLY A 387 -28.49 -3.89 6.83
N LEU A 388 -28.07 -5.15 6.69
CA LEU A 388 -27.51 -5.91 7.81
C LEU A 388 -26.29 -5.21 8.41
N GLY A 389 -26.18 -5.24 9.74
CA GLY A 389 -24.98 -4.77 10.43
C GLY A 389 -23.79 -5.73 10.26
N GLU A 390 -22.57 -5.23 10.48
CA GLU A 390 -21.33 -5.99 10.26
C GLU A 390 -21.28 -7.33 11.02
N ARG A 391 -21.89 -7.44 12.21
CA ARG A 391 -21.95 -8.74 12.93
C ARG A 391 -22.77 -9.78 12.18
N ALA A 392 -23.87 -9.38 11.55
CA ALA A 392 -24.74 -10.29 10.81
C ALA A 392 -24.07 -10.69 9.47
N PHE A 393 -23.47 -9.71 8.78
CA PHE A 393 -22.64 -10.00 7.59
C PHE A 393 -21.46 -10.91 7.91
N ALA A 394 -20.75 -10.64 9.01
CA ALA A 394 -19.68 -11.50 9.47
C ALA A 394 -20.18 -12.91 9.79
N GLY A 395 -21.45 -13.11 10.13
CA GLY A 395 -22.04 -14.44 10.33
C GLY A 395 -22.24 -15.23 9.03
N ILE A 396 -22.64 -14.55 7.94
CA ILE A 396 -22.96 -15.20 6.65
C ILE A 396 -21.74 -15.29 5.72
N ARG A 397 -20.77 -14.38 5.82
CA ARG A 397 -19.54 -14.40 5.00
C ARG A 397 -18.69 -15.62 5.33
N GLY A 398 -18.29 -16.32 4.28
CA GLY A 398 -17.54 -17.57 4.29
C GLY A 398 -18.40 -18.83 4.33
N THR A 399 -19.59 -18.80 4.94
CA THR A 399 -20.42 -20.02 5.15
C THR A 399 -21.69 -20.05 4.30
N GLU A 400 -22.31 -18.90 4.04
CA GLU A 400 -23.49 -18.79 3.18
C GLU A 400 -23.10 -18.15 1.84
N ILE A 401 -22.24 -17.12 1.91
CA ILE A 401 -21.72 -16.40 0.75
C ILE A 401 -20.19 -16.31 0.81
N ALA A 402 -19.53 -16.59 -0.31
CA ALA A 402 -18.08 -16.46 -0.46
C ALA A 402 -17.72 -15.60 -1.67
N TYR A 403 -16.45 -15.19 -1.72
CA TYR A 403 -15.94 -14.26 -2.72
C TYR A 403 -14.56 -14.71 -3.21
N VAL A 404 -14.40 -14.74 -4.54
CA VAL A 404 -13.10 -14.85 -5.22
C VAL A 404 -12.81 -13.50 -5.88
N PRO A 405 -11.79 -12.76 -5.45
CA PRO A 405 -11.42 -11.47 -6.01
C PRO A 405 -10.67 -11.61 -7.35
N GLN A 406 -10.61 -10.49 -8.08
CA GLN A 406 -9.98 -10.36 -9.40
C GLN A 406 -8.48 -10.66 -9.41
N GLU A 407 -7.72 -10.21 -8.40
CA GLU A 407 -6.26 -10.34 -8.39
C GLU A 407 -5.77 -11.26 -7.27
N PRO A 408 -5.15 -12.42 -7.57
CA PRO A 408 -4.83 -13.38 -6.54
C PRO A 408 -3.75 -12.93 -5.57
N MET A 409 -2.67 -12.34 -6.10
CA MET A 409 -1.48 -12.00 -5.34
C MET A 409 -1.69 -10.84 -4.37
N SER A 410 -2.59 -9.90 -4.68
CA SER A 410 -2.91 -8.77 -3.83
C SER A 410 -3.92 -9.13 -2.72
N ASN A 411 -4.61 -10.27 -2.84
CA ASN A 411 -5.62 -10.72 -1.89
C ASN A 411 -5.15 -11.83 -0.92
N LEU A 412 -3.98 -12.42 -1.16
CA LEU A 412 -3.30 -13.28 -0.19
C LEU A 412 -2.31 -12.45 0.63
N ASP A 413 -2.37 -12.58 1.96
CA ASP A 413 -1.45 -11.85 2.84
C ASP A 413 -0.03 -12.44 2.75
N PRO A 414 0.97 -11.68 2.29
CA PRO A 414 2.32 -12.20 2.06
C PRO A 414 3.07 -12.53 3.35
N THR A 415 2.56 -12.11 4.52
CA THR A 415 3.17 -12.35 5.84
C THR A 415 2.73 -13.67 6.47
N PHE A 416 1.71 -14.33 5.91
CA PHE A 416 1.22 -15.62 6.39
C PHE A 416 1.38 -16.72 5.34
N THR A 417 1.66 -17.94 5.80
CA THR A 417 1.65 -19.11 4.92
C THR A 417 0.24 -19.37 4.39
N VAL A 418 0.14 -20.00 3.23
CA VAL A 418 -1.13 -20.45 2.64
C VAL A 418 -1.93 -21.27 3.64
N GLY A 419 -1.28 -22.19 4.35
CA GLY A 419 -1.94 -23.00 5.37
C GLY A 419 -2.52 -22.17 6.51
N GLY A 420 -1.86 -21.10 6.94
CA GLY A 420 -2.41 -20.17 7.92
C GLY A 420 -3.72 -19.54 7.43
N GLN A 421 -3.73 -19.10 6.18
CA GLN A 421 -4.86 -18.41 5.56
C GLN A 421 -6.05 -19.35 5.26
N LEU A 422 -5.81 -20.63 4.95
CA LEU A 422 -6.87 -21.62 4.74
C LEU A 422 -7.42 -22.20 6.06
N ILE A 423 -6.54 -22.53 7.01
CA ILE A 423 -6.91 -23.25 8.24
C ILE A 423 -7.66 -22.33 9.22
N VAL A 424 -7.24 -21.08 9.39
CA VAL A 424 -7.83 -20.17 10.39
C VAL A 424 -9.32 -19.92 10.15
N PRO A 425 -9.80 -19.59 8.94
CA PRO A 425 -11.22 -19.43 8.66
C PRO A 425 -12.02 -20.70 8.97
N MET A 426 -11.56 -21.88 8.53
CA MET A 426 -12.25 -23.14 8.79
C MET A 426 -12.38 -23.43 10.29
N ARG A 427 -11.34 -23.20 11.08
CA ARG A 427 -11.40 -23.36 12.54
C ARG A 427 -12.39 -22.39 13.18
N LYS A 428 -12.41 -21.14 12.72
CA LYS A 428 -13.27 -20.08 13.27
C LYS A 428 -14.74 -20.25 12.89
N LYS A 429 -15.02 -20.71 11.67
CA LYS A 429 -16.37 -20.78 11.09
C LYS A 429 -17.05 -22.13 11.29
N LEU A 430 -16.29 -23.20 11.17
CA LEU A 430 -16.80 -24.57 11.25
C LEU A 430 -16.51 -25.22 12.62
N GLY A 431 -15.73 -24.56 13.49
CA GLY A 431 -15.35 -25.12 14.80
C GLY A 431 -14.38 -26.30 14.71
N LEU A 432 -13.73 -26.51 13.56
CA LEU A 432 -12.82 -27.64 13.35
C LEU A 432 -11.58 -27.56 14.24
N SER A 433 -11.07 -28.73 14.64
CA SER A 433 -9.74 -28.84 15.24
C SER A 433 -8.65 -28.45 14.23
N ARG A 434 -7.45 -28.11 14.71
CA ARG A 434 -6.34 -27.77 13.81
C ARG A 434 -5.98 -28.92 12.86
N ALA A 435 -6.05 -30.17 13.34
CA ALA A 435 -5.78 -31.36 12.53
C ALA A 435 -6.86 -31.55 11.45
N ALA A 436 -8.14 -31.52 11.84
CA ALA A 436 -9.25 -31.69 10.89
C ALA A 436 -9.30 -30.56 9.84
N ALA A 437 -9.00 -29.32 10.23
CA ALA A 437 -8.93 -28.21 9.30
C ALA A 437 -7.73 -28.31 8.34
N ARG A 438 -6.59 -28.86 8.79
CA ARG A 438 -5.43 -29.14 7.92
C ARG A 438 -5.75 -30.22 6.91
N GLU A 439 -6.34 -31.33 7.34
CA GLU A 439 -6.76 -32.43 6.46
C GLU A 439 -7.72 -31.94 5.39
N ARG A 440 -8.75 -31.17 5.80
CA ARG A 440 -9.67 -30.54 4.86
C ARG A 440 -8.99 -29.59 3.88
N ALA A 441 -8.02 -28.80 4.35
CA ALA A 441 -7.24 -27.92 3.48
C ALA A 441 -6.45 -28.71 2.43
N LEU A 442 -5.84 -29.84 2.81
CA LEU A 442 -5.14 -30.73 1.88
C LEU A 442 -6.10 -31.28 0.82
N THR A 443 -7.27 -31.79 1.23
CA THR A 443 -8.29 -32.28 0.29
C THR A 443 -8.72 -31.20 -0.71
N LEU A 444 -8.97 -29.98 -0.24
CA LEU A 444 -9.38 -28.87 -1.09
C LEU A 444 -8.28 -28.48 -2.09
N LEU A 445 -7.02 -28.41 -1.63
CA LEU A 445 -5.89 -28.13 -2.50
C LEU A 445 -5.73 -29.20 -3.60
N THR A 446 -5.91 -30.47 -3.25
CA THR A 446 -5.94 -31.56 -4.24
C THR A 446 -7.10 -31.40 -5.23
N GLN A 447 -8.30 -31.04 -4.77
CA GLN A 447 -9.48 -30.84 -5.63
C GLN A 447 -9.28 -29.70 -6.64
N VAL A 448 -8.61 -28.61 -6.23
CA VAL A 448 -8.26 -27.51 -7.15
C VAL A 448 -6.99 -27.81 -7.96
N GLY A 449 -6.52 -29.06 -7.99
CA GLY A 449 -5.43 -29.54 -8.84
C GLY A 449 -4.02 -29.11 -8.43
N ILE A 450 -3.78 -28.80 -7.15
CA ILE A 450 -2.44 -28.57 -6.62
C ILE A 450 -1.72 -29.92 -6.47
N LYS A 451 -0.61 -30.09 -7.21
CA LYS A 451 0.16 -31.35 -7.23
C LYS A 451 0.82 -31.72 -5.90
N ASP A 452 1.30 -30.72 -5.17
CA ASP A 452 1.95 -30.89 -3.86
C ASP A 452 1.27 -30.01 -2.80
N PRO A 453 0.10 -30.44 -2.28
CA PRO A 453 -0.67 -29.69 -1.28
C PRO A 453 0.11 -29.44 0.01
N GLU A 454 0.95 -30.40 0.43
CA GLU A 454 1.69 -30.31 1.69
C GLU A 454 2.71 -29.19 1.66
N LYS A 455 3.47 -29.09 0.56
CA LYS A 455 4.39 -27.99 0.31
C LYS A 455 3.65 -26.67 0.17
N VAL A 456 2.54 -26.62 -0.58
CA VAL A 456 1.78 -25.38 -0.76
C VAL A 456 1.27 -24.84 0.57
N LEU A 457 0.82 -25.68 1.51
CA LEU A 457 0.40 -25.23 2.83
C LEU A 457 1.50 -24.53 3.65
N THR A 458 2.77 -24.88 3.43
CA THR A 458 3.90 -24.28 4.14
C THR A 458 4.53 -23.11 3.38
N SER A 459 4.21 -22.97 2.10
CA SER A 459 4.62 -21.84 1.26
C SER A 459 3.91 -20.52 1.63
N TYR A 460 4.59 -19.42 1.34
CA TYR A 460 4.04 -18.07 1.31
C TYR A 460 3.52 -17.71 -0.09
N PRO A 461 2.61 -16.74 -0.22
CA PRO A 461 2.02 -16.35 -1.50
C PRO A 461 3.05 -16.00 -2.60
N PHE A 462 4.12 -15.28 -2.26
CA PHE A 462 5.19 -14.91 -3.19
C PHE A 462 6.03 -16.09 -3.71
N GLN A 463 5.81 -17.30 -3.19
CA GLN A 463 6.45 -18.54 -3.65
C GLN A 463 5.56 -19.34 -4.62
N LEU A 464 4.36 -18.85 -4.93
CA LEU A 464 3.40 -19.49 -5.82
C LEU A 464 3.42 -18.83 -7.20
N SER A 465 3.12 -19.60 -8.25
CA SER A 465 2.75 -19.00 -9.55
C SER A 465 1.37 -18.34 -9.45
N GLY A 466 1.04 -17.44 -10.40
CA GLY A 466 -0.27 -16.78 -10.44
C GLY A 466 -1.44 -17.79 -10.47
N GLY A 467 -1.36 -18.82 -11.31
CA GLY A 467 -2.37 -19.89 -11.37
C GLY A 467 -2.47 -20.72 -10.08
N MET A 468 -1.34 -21.00 -9.40
CA MET A 468 -1.37 -21.66 -8.09
C MET A 468 -2.02 -20.78 -7.02
N ALA A 469 -1.71 -19.47 -7.01
CA ALA A 469 -2.31 -18.52 -6.09
C ALA A 469 -3.84 -18.40 -6.31
N GLN A 470 -4.28 -18.39 -7.58
CA GLN A 470 -5.71 -18.39 -7.93
C GLN A 470 -6.43 -19.64 -7.44
N ARG A 471 -5.85 -20.82 -7.67
CA ARG A 471 -6.37 -22.10 -7.15
C ARG A 471 -6.47 -22.11 -5.62
N VAL A 472 -5.47 -21.55 -4.93
CA VAL A 472 -5.48 -21.39 -3.46
C VAL A 472 -6.62 -20.47 -3.01
N LEU A 473 -6.86 -19.35 -3.71
CA LEU A 473 -7.98 -18.45 -3.38
C LEU A 473 -9.33 -19.13 -3.58
N ILE A 474 -9.51 -19.86 -4.69
CA ILE A 474 -10.73 -20.63 -4.93
C ILE A 474 -10.94 -21.64 -3.80
N ALA A 475 -9.91 -22.42 -3.45
CA ALA A 475 -9.96 -23.36 -2.33
C ALA A 475 -10.33 -22.68 -1.01
N GLY A 476 -9.78 -21.48 -0.74
CA GLY A 476 -10.12 -20.67 0.43
C GLY A 476 -11.58 -20.24 0.45
N ALA A 477 -12.09 -19.73 -0.67
CA ALA A 477 -13.47 -19.27 -0.81
C ALA A 477 -14.48 -20.41 -0.59
N VAL A 478 -14.20 -21.60 -1.11
CA VAL A 478 -15.11 -22.76 -0.99
C VAL A 478 -14.87 -23.60 0.27
N SER A 479 -13.85 -23.29 1.06
CA SER A 479 -13.41 -24.11 2.21
C SER A 479 -14.51 -24.41 3.22
N CYS A 480 -15.41 -23.46 3.40
CA CYS A 480 -16.53 -23.51 4.34
C CYS A 480 -17.88 -23.88 3.69
N ARG A 481 -17.88 -24.39 2.44
CA ARG A 481 -19.06 -24.82 1.67
C ARG A 481 -20.15 -23.74 1.60
N PRO A 482 -19.85 -22.59 0.98
CA PRO A 482 -20.83 -21.54 0.76
C PRO A 482 -21.97 -22.02 -0.15
N ARG A 483 -23.17 -21.43 0.00
CA ARG A 483 -24.30 -21.66 -0.90
C ARG A 483 -24.18 -20.83 -2.18
N LEU A 484 -23.62 -19.63 -2.06
CA LEU A 484 -23.38 -18.71 -3.15
C LEU A 484 -21.89 -18.32 -3.21
N LEU A 485 -21.30 -18.45 -4.38
CA LEU A 485 -19.95 -17.96 -4.67
C LEU A 485 -20.04 -16.80 -5.64
N ILE A 486 -19.45 -15.67 -5.29
CA ILE A 486 -19.25 -14.55 -6.21
C ILE A 486 -17.81 -14.58 -6.67
N ALA A 487 -17.59 -14.69 -7.98
CA ALA A 487 -16.26 -14.68 -8.57
C ALA A 487 -16.13 -13.43 -9.46
N ASP A 488 -15.32 -12.45 -9.03
CA ASP A 488 -15.10 -11.21 -9.77
C ASP A 488 -13.84 -11.33 -10.60
N GLU A 489 -14.02 -11.39 -11.92
CA GLU A 489 -12.96 -11.54 -12.91
C GLU A 489 -11.95 -12.66 -12.60
N PRO A 490 -12.41 -13.90 -12.36
CA PRO A 490 -11.59 -14.98 -11.80
C PRO A 490 -10.51 -15.53 -12.74
N THR A 491 -10.52 -15.14 -14.01
CA THR A 491 -9.58 -15.60 -15.04
C THR A 491 -8.78 -14.45 -15.65
N THR A 492 -8.99 -13.21 -15.19
CA THR A 492 -8.27 -12.05 -15.72
C THR A 492 -6.77 -12.16 -15.44
N ALA A 493 -5.95 -11.77 -16.42
CA ALA A 493 -4.49 -11.85 -16.39
C ALA A 493 -3.89 -13.27 -16.31
N LEU A 494 -4.66 -14.31 -16.68
CA LEU A 494 -4.16 -15.67 -16.88
C LEU A 494 -4.06 -15.98 -18.38
N ASP A 495 -3.16 -16.88 -18.76
CA ASP A 495 -3.12 -17.41 -20.12
C ASP A 495 -4.34 -18.31 -20.39
N VAL A 496 -4.69 -18.46 -21.68
CA VAL A 496 -5.89 -19.19 -22.13
C VAL A 496 -5.93 -20.63 -21.60
N THR A 497 -4.78 -21.30 -21.47
CA THR A 497 -4.71 -22.68 -20.96
C THR A 497 -5.06 -22.71 -19.48
N VAL A 498 -4.45 -21.84 -18.67
CA VAL A 498 -4.73 -21.76 -17.23
C VAL A 498 -6.15 -21.27 -16.96
N GLN A 499 -6.69 -20.36 -17.78
CA GLN A 499 -8.08 -19.93 -17.72
C GLN A 499 -9.03 -21.13 -17.84
N ALA A 500 -8.86 -21.99 -18.85
CA ALA A 500 -9.70 -23.17 -19.04
C ALA A 500 -9.62 -24.13 -17.83
N GLU A 501 -8.43 -24.33 -17.26
CA GLU A 501 -8.25 -25.13 -16.06
C GLU A 501 -8.97 -24.54 -14.84
N VAL A 502 -8.97 -23.21 -14.68
CA VAL A 502 -9.67 -22.52 -13.59
C VAL A 502 -11.18 -22.64 -13.74
N LEU A 503 -11.73 -22.45 -14.94
CA LEU A 503 -13.16 -22.59 -15.19
C LEU A 503 -13.64 -24.03 -14.94
N GLU A 504 -12.83 -25.03 -15.30
CA GLU A 504 -13.12 -26.43 -15.00
C GLU A 504 -13.18 -26.71 -13.49
N ILE A 505 -12.35 -26.03 -12.68
CA ILE A 505 -12.43 -26.11 -11.22
C ILE A 505 -13.79 -25.58 -10.71
N PHE A 506 -14.26 -24.44 -11.22
CA PHE A 506 -15.57 -23.91 -10.85
C PHE A 506 -16.71 -24.87 -11.22
N ARG A 507 -16.67 -25.48 -12.42
CA ARG A 507 -17.67 -26.48 -12.83
C ARG A 507 -17.71 -27.67 -11.90
N ASN A 508 -16.54 -28.24 -11.58
CA ASN A 508 -16.45 -29.41 -10.72
C ASN A 508 -16.89 -29.08 -9.30
N LEU A 509 -16.50 -27.93 -8.76
CA LEU A 509 -16.94 -27.50 -7.43
C LEU A 509 -18.46 -27.24 -7.39
N GLN A 510 -19.04 -26.60 -8.41
CA GLN A 510 -20.49 -26.39 -8.52
C GLN A 510 -21.23 -27.73 -8.58
N ARG A 511 -20.79 -28.66 -9.44
CA ARG A 511 -21.37 -30.03 -9.55
C ARG A 511 -21.29 -30.80 -8.24
N ASP A 512 -20.15 -30.77 -7.56
CA ASP A 512 -19.91 -31.55 -6.35
C ASP A 512 -20.61 -30.98 -5.11
N THR A 513 -20.80 -29.67 -5.05
CA THR A 513 -21.33 -28.98 -3.85
C THR A 513 -22.75 -28.46 -4.01
N GLY A 514 -23.26 -28.36 -5.24
CA GLY A 514 -24.53 -27.72 -5.56
C GLY A 514 -24.53 -26.21 -5.32
N MET A 515 -23.36 -25.57 -5.18
CA MET A 515 -23.30 -24.12 -4.95
C MET A 515 -23.75 -23.35 -6.19
N SER A 516 -24.38 -22.21 -5.96
CA SER A 516 -24.73 -21.27 -7.02
C SER A 516 -23.57 -20.32 -7.24
N VAL A 517 -23.34 -19.89 -8.47
CA VAL A 517 -22.20 -19.04 -8.82
C VAL A 517 -22.68 -17.78 -9.52
N LEU A 518 -22.23 -16.62 -9.04
CA LEU A 518 -22.33 -15.35 -9.76
C LEU A 518 -20.93 -15.01 -10.28
N ILE A 519 -20.72 -15.15 -11.59
CA ILE A 519 -19.48 -14.79 -12.24
C ILE A 519 -19.61 -13.36 -12.76
N VAL A 520 -18.75 -12.47 -12.31
CA VAL A 520 -18.61 -11.13 -12.87
C VAL A 520 -17.43 -11.16 -13.83
N THR A 521 -17.65 -10.77 -15.08
CA THR A 521 -16.59 -10.77 -16.10
C THR A 521 -16.88 -9.73 -17.18
N HIS A 522 -15.88 -9.40 -17.98
CA HIS A 522 -16.06 -8.66 -19.23
C HIS A 522 -15.92 -9.56 -20.47
N ASP A 523 -15.56 -10.85 -20.30
CA ASP A 523 -15.29 -11.79 -21.38
C ASP A 523 -16.52 -12.69 -21.65
N PHE A 524 -17.11 -12.60 -22.85
CA PHE A 524 -18.21 -13.48 -23.26
C PHE A 524 -17.77 -14.91 -23.58
N GLY A 525 -16.49 -15.16 -23.86
CA GLY A 525 -15.94 -16.51 -23.99
C GLY A 525 -16.05 -17.28 -22.69
N VAL A 526 -15.72 -16.66 -21.55
CA VAL A 526 -15.94 -17.23 -20.21
C VAL A 526 -17.43 -17.52 -19.98
N VAL A 527 -18.31 -16.60 -20.37
CA VAL A 527 -19.76 -16.72 -20.16
C VAL A 527 -20.33 -17.86 -20.99
N ALA A 528 -19.93 -17.96 -22.26
CA ALA A 528 -20.31 -19.04 -23.17
C ALA A 528 -19.90 -20.43 -22.66
N ASP A 529 -18.79 -20.48 -21.92
CA ASP A 529 -18.16 -21.71 -21.49
C ASP A 529 -18.72 -22.29 -20.18
N ILE A 530 -19.12 -21.45 -19.21
CA ILE A 530 -19.53 -21.91 -17.87
C ILE A 530 -20.91 -21.43 -17.39
N CYS A 531 -21.48 -20.37 -17.95
CA CYS A 531 -22.71 -19.78 -17.42
C CYS A 531 -23.96 -20.42 -18.05
N ASP A 532 -25.01 -20.61 -17.22
CA ASP A 532 -26.33 -21.03 -17.69
C ASP A 532 -27.12 -19.84 -18.24
N ARG A 533 -27.03 -18.71 -17.52
CA ARG A 533 -27.70 -17.44 -17.85
C ARG A 533 -26.71 -16.28 -17.80
N VAL A 534 -27.05 -15.21 -18.51
CA VAL A 534 -26.29 -13.96 -18.53
C VAL A 534 -27.20 -12.77 -18.26
N ALA A 535 -26.67 -11.78 -17.53
CA ALA A 535 -27.19 -10.44 -17.39
C ALA A 535 -26.13 -9.46 -17.90
N VAL A 536 -26.44 -8.75 -18.98
CA VAL A 536 -25.56 -7.74 -19.60
C VAL A 536 -25.83 -6.40 -18.95
N MET A 537 -24.77 -5.76 -18.46
CA MET A 537 -24.78 -4.52 -17.70
C MET A 537 -24.02 -3.42 -18.44
N SER A 538 -24.69 -2.29 -18.65
CA SER A 538 -24.13 -1.08 -19.25
C SER A 538 -24.56 0.14 -18.46
N GLU A 539 -23.64 1.08 -18.22
CA GLU A 539 -23.92 2.35 -17.52
C GLU A 539 -24.75 2.17 -16.23
N GLY A 540 -24.41 1.20 -15.39
CA GLY A 540 -25.09 0.98 -14.12
C GLY A 540 -26.43 0.22 -14.22
N ARG A 541 -26.87 -0.19 -15.42
CA ARG A 541 -28.17 -0.84 -15.67
C ARG A 541 -28.00 -2.23 -16.27
N ILE A 542 -28.91 -3.15 -15.97
CA ILE A 542 -29.05 -4.40 -16.73
C ILE A 542 -29.84 -4.07 -18.00
N VAL A 543 -29.19 -4.20 -19.15
CA VAL A 543 -29.74 -3.86 -20.46
C VAL A 543 -30.34 -5.06 -21.18
N GLU A 544 -29.85 -6.27 -20.88
CA GLU A 544 -30.35 -7.51 -21.46
C GLU A 544 -30.09 -8.67 -20.50
N SER A 545 -30.98 -9.65 -20.44
CA SER A 545 -30.77 -10.86 -19.63
C SER A 545 -31.51 -12.06 -20.21
N GLY A 546 -30.91 -13.25 -20.14
CA GLY A 546 -31.51 -14.45 -20.71
C GLY A 546 -30.61 -15.67 -20.59
N GLU A 547 -31.02 -16.77 -21.21
CA GLU A 547 -30.15 -17.94 -21.41
C GLU A 547 -28.95 -17.54 -22.27
N VAL A 548 -27.75 -17.99 -21.89
CA VAL A 548 -26.50 -17.63 -22.57
C VAL A 548 -26.59 -17.92 -24.06
N ARG A 549 -27.10 -19.08 -24.46
CA ARG A 549 -27.25 -19.47 -25.86
C ARG A 549 -28.12 -18.51 -26.68
N ARG A 550 -29.18 -17.97 -26.08
CA ARG A 550 -30.08 -17.02 -26.75
C ARG A 550 -29.40 -15.67 -26.89
N VAL A 551 -28.87 -15.12 -25.79
CA VAL A 551 -28.24 -13.79 -25.79
C VAL A 551 -27.00 -13.73 -26.68
N LEU A 552 -26.24 -14.83 -26.79
CA LEU A 552 -25.07 -14.90 -27.68
C LEU A 552 -25.41 -15.03 -29.17
N ARG A 553 -26.53 -15.69 -29.52
CA ARG A 553 -26.90 -15.97 -30.93
C ARG A 553 -27.85 -14.94 -31.50
N GLU A 554 -28.77 -14.48 -30.68
CA GLU A 554 -29.85 -13.55 -31.03
C GLU A 554 -29.89 -12.41 -30.00
N PRO A 555 -28.81 -11.62 -29.86
CA PRO A 555 -28.80 -10.45 -28.98
C PRO A 555 -29.84 -9.42 -29.44
N GLU A 556 -30.71 -8.98 -28.52
CA GLU A 556 -31.77 -8.02 -28.83
C GLU A 556 -31.34 -6.56 -28.56
N HIS A 557 -30.49 -6.33 -27.57
CA HIS A 557 -30.12 -4.98 -27.17
C HIS A 557 -28.93 -4.44 -27.99
N PRO A 558 -28.97 -3.20 -28.54
CA PRO A 558 -27.90 -2.64 -29.37
C PRO A 558 -26.52 -2.67 -28.72
N TYR A 559 -26.43 -2.41 -27.41
CA TYR A 559 -25.18 -2.52 -26.66
C TYR A 559 -24.63 -3.96 -26.64
N THR A 560 -25.48 -4.96 -26.46
CA THR A 560 -25.07 -6.38 -26.47
C THR A 560 -24.54 -6.77 -27.85
N ILE A 561 -25.24 -6.37 -28.91
CA ILE A 561 -24.80 -6.58 -30.31
C ILE A 561 -23.41 -5.96 -30.51
N SER A 562 -23.25 -4.68 -30.18
CA SER A 562 -21.98 -3.96 -30.32
C SER A 562 -20.84 -4.61 -29.52
N LEU A 563 -21.14 -5.10 -28.32
CA LEU A 563 -20.15 -5.73 -27.45
C LEU A 563 -19.71 -7.09 -28.01
N LEU A 564 -20.64 -7.89 -28.55
CA LEU A 564 -20.32 -9.16 -29.21
C LEU A 564 -19.54 -8.95 -30.51
N ASP A 565 -19.93 -7.99 -31.35
CA ASP A 565 -19.22 -7.65 -32.60
C ASP A 565 -17.77 -7.23 -32.32
N SER A 566 -17.54 -6.49 -31.24
CA SER A 566 -16.20 -6.08 -30.82
C SER A 566 -15.30 -7.25 -30.41
N MET A 567 -15.89 -8.35 -29.93
CA MET A 567 -15.16 -9.55 -29.51
C MET A 567 -14.92 -10.54 -30.66
N LEU A 568 -15.80 -10.57 -31.67
CA LEU A 568 -15.66 -11.43 -32.85
C LEU A 568 -14.60 -10.94 -33.85
N SER A 569 -14.00 -9.77 -33.61
CA SER A 569 -12.99 -9.16 -34.49
C SER A 569 -11.55 -9.67 -34.26
N GLU A 570 -11.31 -10.51 -33.25
CA GLU A 570 -10.06 -11.28 -33.10
C GLU A 570 -10.30 -12.72 -33.58
N PRO A 571 -9.86 -13.08 -34.81
CA PRO A 571 -9.99 -14.46 -35.24
C PRO A 571 -9.12 -15.36 -34.35
N PRO A 572 -9.61 -16.54 -33.94
CA PRO A 572 -8.75 -17.54 -33.33
C PRO A 572 -7.67 -17.89 -34.35
N ALA A 573 -6.41 -17.65 -34.00
CA ALA A 573 -5.25 -17.96 -34.83
C ALA A 573 -4.99 -19.47 -34.92
N HIS A 574 -6.00 -20.32 -35.13
CA HIS A 574 -5.84 -21.76 -35.37
C HIS A 574 -7.11 -22.34 -36.03
N GLU A 575 -7.32 -22.08 -37.33
CA GLU A 575 -8.12 -22.97 -38.19
C GLU A 575 -7.77 -22.88 -39.69
N ASP A 576 -7.07 -21.82 -40.13
CA ASP A 576 -6.69 -21.69 -41.55
C ASP A 576 -5.47 -22.52 -42.00
N ALA A 577 -4.75 -23.18 -41.08
CA ALA A 577 -3.58 -24.00 -41.43
C ALA A 577 -3.94 -25.42 -41.93
N GLU A 578 -5.17 -25.90 -41.71
CA GLU A 578 -5.58 -27.26 -42.13
C GLU A 578 -6.35 -27.30 -43.46
N LEU A 579 -6.88 -26.17 -43.92
CA LEU A 579 -7.56 -26.08 -45.21
C LEU A 579 -6.54 -25.88 -46.37
N ASP A 580 -5.47 -25.10 -46.15
CA ASP A 580 -4.46 -24.81 -47.18
C ASP A 580 -3.48 -26.00 -47.42
N ALA A 581 -3.42 -26.96 -46.48
CA ALA A 581 -2.64 -28.19 -46.62
C ALA A 581 -3.37 -29.29 -47.42
N LYS A 582 -4.71 -29.23 -47.51
CA LYS A 582 -5.51 -30.20 -48.28
C LYS A 582 -5.74 -29.79 -49.74
N GLU A 583 -5.53 -28.52 -50.07
CA GLU A 583 -5.68 -28.02 -51.44
C GLU A 583 -4.36 -28.09 -52.27
N LYS A 584 -3.22 -28.39 -51.64
CA LYS A 584 -1.93 -28.66 -52.31
C LYS A 584 -1.59 -30.14 -52.55
N VAL A 585 -2.52 -31.06 -52.26
CA VAL A 585 -2.36 -32.51 -52.52
C VAL A 585 -3.51 -33.06 -53.38
N ARG A 586 -4.03 -32.27 -54.31
CA ARG A 586 -4.90 -32.79 -55.38
C ARG A 586 -4.50 -32.30 -56.75
#